data_AF-A0A8J7NAX9-F1
#
_entry.id   AF-A0A8J7NAX9-F1
#
_cell.length_a   1.000
_cell.length_b   1.000
_cell.length_c   1.000
_cell.angle_alpha   90.00
_cell.angle_beta   90.00
_cell.angle_gamma   90.00
#
_symmetry.space_group_name_H-M   'P 1'
#
loop_
_entity.id
_entity.type
_entity.pdbx_description
1 polymer ?
#
loop_
_entity_poly.entity_id
_entity_poly.type
_entity_poly.pdbx_seq_one_letter_code
_entity_poly.pdbx_strand_id
1 'polypeptide(L)'
;MSYLIIAPVGDHMDALFVGIREFPTKKVVLVSPENRLQAAEGAKKDLEKFQIPVDIIPIKGNIWEETFRIVCEVKKANEKENIMINVATGDWTTRCAATSAAFVNGIKAFTVSDNQIMLLPILKFSYYKILTERKMKILQTIHREQDCCSSLEELSKKTSMSLPLISYHINGNPKSEGLKEMGLVETTDKRGKTEIRLTTLGRMLMKGYITTEEPKDPKSCNA
;
A
#
# COMPACT_ATOMS: atom_id res chain seq x y z
N MET A 1 25.91 0.46 -3.24
CA MET A 1 24.63 -0.23 -3.53
C MET A 1 23.73 0.76 -4.24
N SER A 2 23.11 0.36 -5.36
CA SER A 2 22.23 1.23 -6.12
C SER A 2 20.75 0.99 -5.80
N TYR A 3 19.93 2.02 -5.91
CA TYR A 3 18.51 2.01 -5.55
C TYR A 3 17.59 2.15 -6.76
N LEU A 4 16.43 1.50 -6.70
CA LEU A 4 15.28 1.83 -7.53
C LEU A 4 14.42 2.83 -6.74
N ILE A 5 14.23 4.03 -7.29
CA ILE A 5 13.44 5.09 -6.65
C ILE A 5 12.06 5.15 -7.28
N ILE A 6 11.01 5.00 -6.47
CA ILE A 6 9.63 5.30 -6.86
C ILE A 6 9.33 6.74 -6.43
N ALA A 7 8.84 7.58 -7.33
CA ALA A 7 8.54 8.99 -7.03
C ALA A 7 7.19 9.41 -7.63
N PRO A 8 6.24 9.93 -6.82
CA PRO A 8 5.02 10.52 -7.35
C PRO A 8 5.35 11.82 -8.11
N VAL A 9 4.65 12.04 -9.22
CA VAL A 9 4.78 13.26 -10.03
C VAL A 9 3.74 14.27 -9.60
N GLY A 10 4.18 15.50 -9.35
CA GLY A 10 3.32 16.61 -8.98
C GLY A 10 4.15 17.81 -8.58
N ASP A 11 3.93 18.30 -7.37
CA ASP A 11 4.66 19.46 -6.85
C ASP A 11 6.06 19.06 -6.35
N HIS A 12 6.95 20.06 -6.20
CA HIS A 12 8.30 19.92 -5.64
C HIS A 12 9.21 18.89 -6.35
N MET A 13 9.14 18.81 -7.69
CA MET A 13 9.94 17.85 -8.48
C MET A 13 11.46 18.05 -8.35
N ASP A 14 11.93 19.22 -7.92
CA ASP A 14 13.32 19.51 -7.57
C ASP A 14 13.86 18.57 -6.48
N ALA A 15 13.00 18.16 -5.53
CA ALA A 15 13.35 17.21 -4.48
C ALA A 15 13.71 15.82 -5.02
N LEU A 16 13.33 15.49 -6.26
CA LEU A 16 13.75 14.24 -6.92
C LEU A 16 15.27 14.20 -7.10
N PHE A 17 15.85 15.30 -7.54
CA PHE A 17 17.28 15.39 -7.82
C PHE A 17 18.12 15.39 -6.54
N VAL A 18 17.59 15.96 -5.46
CA VAL A 18 18.21 15.86 -4.12
C VAL A 18 18.29 14.38 -3.70
N GLY A 19 17.20 13.63 -3.85
CA GLY A 19 17.18 12.19 -3.55
C GLY A 19 18.18 11.39 -4.38
N ILE A 20 18.27 11.68 -5.68
CA ILE A 20 19.19 11.00 -6.61
C ILE A 20 20.66 11.31 -6.30
N ARG A 21 20.96 12.52 -5.85
CA ARG A 21 22.32 12.91 -5.47
C ARG A 21 22.78 12.14 -4.22
N GLU A 22 21.93 12.02 -3.22
CA GLU A 22 22.27 11.36 -1.95
C GLU A 22 22.21 9.82 -2.06
N PHE A 23 21.31 9.27 -2.87
CA PHE A 23 21.17 7.84 -3.07
C PHE A 23 21.59 7.43 -4.49
N PRO A 24 22.64 6.59 -4.64
CA PRO A 24 23.05 6.08 -5.95
C PRO A 24 21.89 5.40 -6.66
N THR A 25 21.34 6.03 -7.70
CA THR A 25 20.07 5.63 -8.31
C THR A 25 20.33 4.82 -9.58
N LYS A 26 19.82 3.59 -9.63
CA LYS A 26 19.89 2.71 -10.81
C LYS A 26 18.79 3.04 -11.80
N LYS A 27 17.59 3.35 -11.30
CA LYS A 27 16.38 3.56 -12.08
C LYS A 27 15.37 4.36 -11.28
N VAL A 28 14.58 5.19 -11.96
CA VAL A 28 13.44 5.90 -11.38
C VAL A 28 12.15 5.38 -11.99
N VAL A 29 11.15 5.17 -11.15
CA VAL A 29 9.76 4.89 -11.56
C VAL A 29 8.92 6.09 -11.14
N LEU A 30 8.53 6.90 -12.12
CA LEU A 30 7.64 8.04 -11.94
C LEU A 30 6.19 7.56 -11.94
N VAL A 31 5.49 7.82 -10.85
CA VAL A 31 4.07 7.48 -10.70
C VAL A 31 3.26 8.75 -10.88
N SER A 32 2.50 8.84 -11.97
CA SER A 32 1.91 10.12 -12.39
C SER A 32 0.39 10.03 -12.59
N PRO A 33 -0.39 10.94 -12.00
CA PRO A 33 -1.78 11.16 -12.40
C PRO A 33 -1.89 11.49 -13.90
N GLU A 34 -2.98 11.08 -14.56
CA GLU A 34 -3.15 11.28 -16.02
C GLU A 34 -3.04 12.76 -16.44
N ASN A 35 -3.52 13.67 -15.61
CA ASN A 35 -3.43 15.12 -15.84
C ASN A 35 -2.02 15.71 -15.63
N ARG A 36 -1.04 14.92 -15.18
CA ARG A 36 0.35 15.33 -14.92
C ARG A 36 1.37 14.58 -15.77
N LEU A 37 0.94 13.80 -16.76
CA LEU A 37 1.85 13.03 -17.62
C LEU A 37 2.85 13.90 -18.38
N GLN A 38 2.47 15.10 -18.80
CA GLN A 38 3.41 16.02 -19.45
C GLN A 38 4.55 16.45 -18.52
N ALA A 39 4.26 16.66 -17.23
CA ALA A 39 5.28 16.94 -16.22
C ALA A 39 6.17 15.72 -15.95
N ALA A 40 5.60 14.51 -15.98
CA ALA A 40 6.36 13.27 -15.86
C ALA A 40 7.35 13.09 -17.02
N GLU A 41 6.92 13.36 -18.25
CA GLU A 41 7.79 13.32 -19.43
C GLU A 41 8.89 14.39 -19.39
N GLY A 42 8.59 15.57 -18.84
CA GLY A 42 9.60 16.60 -18.57
C GLY A 42 10.68 16.09 -17.61
N ALA A 43 10.25 15.58 -16.44
CA ALA A 43 11.16 15.02 -15.44
C ALA A 43 11.98 13.83 -15.99
N LYS A 44 11.36 12.97 -16.81
CA LYS A 44 12.05 11.87 -17.49
C LYS A 44 13.18 12.37 -18.38
N LYS A 45 12.93 13.37 -19.23
CA LYS A 45 13.97 13.95 -20.09
C LYS A 45 15.14 14.52 -19.28
N ASP A 46 14.85 15.16 -18.15
CA ASP A 46 15.89 15.71 -17.30
C ASP A 46 16.73 14.62 -16.64
N LEU A 47 16.10 13.54 -16.17
CA LEU A 47 16.78 12.38 -15.60
C LEU A 47 17.61 11.58 -16.61
N GLU A 48 17.13 11.46 -17.85
CA GLU A 48 17.85 10.81 -18.94
C GLU A 48 19.16 11.54 -19.29
N LYS A 49 19.23 12.87 -19.10
CA LYS A 49 20.50 13.63 -19.22
C LYS A 49 21.55 13.16 -18.22
N PHE A 50 21.12 12.66 -17.05
CA PHE A 50 22.00 12.07 -16.04
C PHE A 50 22.22 10.56 -16.26
N GLN A 51 21.81 10.02 -17.42
CA GLN A 51 21.90 8.59 -17.76
C GLN A 51 21.14 7.68 -16.79
N ILE A 52 20.09 8.19 -16.16
CA ILE A 52 19.24 7.42 -15.26
C ILE A 52 18.02 6.94 -16.05
N PRO A 53 17.81 5.60 -16.19
CA PRO A 53 16.61 5.05 -16.81
C PRO A 53 15.36 5.45 -16.03
N VAL A 54 14.30 5.83 -16.75
CA VAL A 54 13.02 6.25 -16.16
C VAL A 54 11.83 5.53 -16.81
N ASP A 55 11.01 4.90 -15.98
CA ASP A 55 9.68 4.44 -16.37
C ASP A 55 8.64 5.42 -15.85
N ILE A 56 7.60 5.68 -16.65
CA ILE A 56 6.42 6.44 -16.21
C ILE A 56 5.25 5.47 -16.15
N ILE A 57 4.64 5.36 -14.97
CA ILE A 57 3.45 4.55 -14.75
C ILE A 57 2.27 5.48 -14.46
N PRO A 58 1.26 5.55 -15.34
CA PRO A 58 0.08 6.38 -15.10
C PRO A 58 -0.80 5.79 -14.00
N ILE A 59 -1.30 6.65 -13.11
CA ILE A 59 -2.37 6.33 -12.16
C ILE A 59 -3.70 6.48 -12.89
N LYS A 60 -4.40 5.36 -13.11
CA LYS A 60 -5.71 5.34 -13.79
C LYS A 60 -6.84 5.08 -12.80
N GLY A 61 -7.68 6.10 -12.57
CA GLY A 61 -8.80 5.99 -11.64
C GLY A 61 -8.42 6.42 -10.21
N ASN A 62 -8.69 5.58 -9.22
CA ASN A 62 -8.50 5.95 -7.82
C ASN A 62 -7.01 6.01 -7.44
N ILE A 63 -6.54 7.20 -7.03
CA ILE A 63 -5.13 7.46 -6.69
C ILE A 63 -4.60 6.49 -5.62
N TRP A 64 -5.39 6.19 -4.58
CA TRP A 64 -4.97 5.31 -3.50
C TRP A 64 -4.80 3.88 -3.99
N GLU A 65 -5.81 3.35 -4.67
CA GLU A 65 -5.79 1.98 -5.19
C GLU A 65 -4.63 1.76 -6.15
N GLU A 66 -4.47 2.66 -7.10
CA GLU A 66 -3.43 2.55 -8.11
C GLU A 66 -2.04 2.75 -7.53
N THR A 67 -1.84 3.69 -6.60
CA THR A 67 -0.52 3.88 -5.98
C THR A 67 -0.08 2.63 -5.22
N PHE A 68 -0.98 2.01 -4.46
CA PHE A 68 -0.69 0.76 -3.74
C PHE A 68 -0.41 -0.39 -4.71
N ARG A 69 -1.24 -0.53 -5.77
CA ARG A 69 -1.05 -1.53 -6.82
C ARG A 69 0.33 -1.39 -7.47
N ILE A 70 0.68 -0.18 -7.92
CA ILE A 70 1.94 0.12 -8.60
C ILE A 70 3.14 -0.16 -7.67
N VAL A 71 3.10 0.32 -6.43
CA VAL A 71 4.19 0.07 -5.45
C VAL A 71 4.36 -1.43 -5.20
N CYS A 72 3.26 -2.18 -5.08
CA CYS A 72 3.28 -3.62 -4.89
C CYS A 72 3.88 -4.35 -6.10
N GLU A 73 3.44 -4.01 -7.31
CA GLU A 73 3.94 -4.59 -8.57
C GLU A 73 5.43 -4.30 -8.77
N VAL A 74 5.86 -3.06 -8.55
CA VAL A 74 7.28 -2.68 -8.62
C VAL A 74 8.09 -3.46 -7.57
N LYS A 75 7.58 -3.62 -6.35
CA LYS A 75 8.24 -4.43 -5.32
C LYS A 75 8.40 -5.89 -5.74
N LYS A 76 7.33 -6.53 -6.24
CA LYS A 76 7.34 -7.93 -6.70
C LYS A 76 8.25 -8.14 -7.91
N ALA A 77 8.24 -7.22 -8.86
CA ALA A 77 9.10 -7.30 -10.05
C ALA A 77 10.59 -7.11 -9.71
N ASN A 78 10.91 -6.50 -8.56
CA ASN A 78 12.26 -6.11 -8.18
C ASN A 78 12.64 -6.61 -6.77
N GLU A 79 12.22 -7.83 -6.39
CA GLU A 79 12.41 -8.38 -5.03
C GLU A 79 13.85 -8.38 -4.52
N LYS A 80 14.84 -8.45 -5.43
CA LYS A 80 16.28 -8.47 -5.11
C LYS A 80 16.91 -7.07 -5.09
N GLU A 81 16.16 -6.02 -5.44
CA GLU A 81 16.68 -4.66 -5.54
C GLU A 81 16.39 -3.86 -4.27
N ASN A 82 17.22 -2.85 -4.01
CA ASN A 82 16.96 -1.90 -2.93
C ASN A 82 15.97 -0.84 -3.42
N ILE A 83 14.72 -0.94 -2.99
CA ILE A 83 13.66 0.00 -3.38
C ILE A 83 13.51 1.09 -2.32
N MET A 84 13.39 2.33 -2.76
CA MET A 84 13.05 3.48 -1.93
C MET A 84 11.94 4.30 -2.56
N ILE A 85 11.08 4.90 -1.74
CA ILE A 85 10.03 5.81 -2.21
C ILE A 85 10.40 7.24 -1.81
N ASN A 86 10.50 8.12 -2.80
CA ASN A 86 10.58 9.56 -2.57
C ASN A 86 9.16 10.08 -2.34
N VAL A 87 8.89 10.58 -1.13
CA VAL A 87 7.58 11.16 -0.78
C VAL A 87 7.65 12.69 -0.61
N ALA A 88 8.76 13.30 -1.02
CA ALA A 88 8.92 14.74 -1.12
C ALA A 88 8.21 15.31 -2.35
N THR A 89 8.12 14.53 -3.44
CA THR A 89 7.54 14.93 -4.72
C THR A 89 6.11 14.45 -4.86
N GLY A 90 5.29 15.19 -5.61
CA GLY A 90 3.87 14.88 -5.81
C GLY A 90 2.95 15.90 -5.20
N ASP A 91 1.67 15.84 -5.56
CA ASP A 91 0.63 16.59 -4.85
C ASP A 91 0.36 15.98 -3.46
N TRP A 92 -0.43 16.69 -2.65
CA TRP A 92 -0.75 16.26 -1.28
C TRP A 92 -1.30 14.83 -1.22
N THR A 93 -2.19 14.47 -2.14
CA THR A 93 -2.88 13.16 -2.12
C THR A 93 -1.96 12.03 -2.55
N THR A 94 -1.19 12.21 -3.62
CA THR A 94 -0.24 11.22 -4.15
C THR A 94 0.93 11.00 -3.21
N ARG A 95 1.46 12.06 -2.55
CA ARG A 95 2.48 11.95 -1.50
C ARG A 95 1.98 11.14 -0.32
N CYS A 96 0.76 11.40 0.14
CA CYS A 96 0.15 10.65 1.23
C CYS A 96 -0.04 9.18 0.85
N ALA A 97 -0.60 8.90 -0.33
CA ALA A 97 -0.79 7.55 -0.82
C ALA A 97 0.54 6.78 -0.97
N ALA A 98 1.58 7.42 -1.50
CA ALA A 98 2.91 6.81 -1.66
C ALA A 98 3.59 6.56 -0.31
N THR A 99 3.42 7.47 0.65
CA THR A 99 3.88 7.28 2.03
C THR A 99 3.18 6.08 2.65
N SER A 100 1.85 6.03 2.63
CA SER A 100 1.09 4.89 3.17
C SER A 100 1.45 3.58 2.47
N ALA A 101 1.62 3.59 1.14
CA ALA A 101 2.04 2.43 0.37
C ALA A 101 3.44 1.95 0.79
N ALA A 102 4.38 2.86 1.08
CA ALA A 102 5.70 2.52 1.61
C ALA A 102 5.59 1.80 2.96
N PHE A 103 4.78 2.35 3.88
CA PHE A 103 4.58 1.80 5.22
C PHE A 103 4.02 0.38 5.18
N VAL A 104 2.88 0.18 4.51
CA VAL A 104 2.22 -1.13 4.48
C VAL A 104 3.02 -2.18 3.70
N ASN A 105 3.87 -1.74 2.76
CA ASN A 105 4.75 -2.63 2.02
C ASN A 105 6.14 -2.78 2.65
N GLY A 106 6.41 -2.14 3.80
CA GLY A 106 7.71 -2.19 4.45
C GLY A 106 8.87 -1.69 3.58
N ILE A 107 8.60 -0.77 2.66
CA ILE A 107 9.59 -0.15 1.77
C ILE A 107 10.09 1.13 2.43
N LYS A 108 11.40 1.37 2.39
CA LYS A 108 11.99 2.61 2.92
C LYS A 108 11.44 3.82 2.15
N ALA A 109 11.05 4.87 2.87
CA ALA A 109 10.67 6.14 2.27
C ALA A 109 11.57 7.26 2.79
N PHE A 110 11.70 8.31 2.00
CA PHE A 110 12.41 9.52 2.38
C PHE A 110 11.67 10.76 1.90
N THR A 111 11.88 11.85 2.62
CA THR A 111 11.45 13.19 2.22
C THR A 111 12.66 14.12 2.13
N VAL A 112 12.45 15.31 1.59
CA VAL A 112 13.42 16.40 1.54
C VAL A 112 12.89 17.55 2.38
N SER A 113 13.71 18.03 3.31
CA SER A 113 13.47 19.24 4.11
C SER A 113 14.75 20.06 4.09
N ASP A 114 14.66 21.36 3.82
CA ASP A 114 15.82 22.26 3.81
C ASP A 114 16.97 21.77 2.92
N ASN A 115 16.63 21.20 1.77
CA ASN A 115 17.56 20.61 0.81
C ASN A 115 18.38 19.42 1.36
N GLN A 116 17.93 18.84 2.49
CA GLN A 116 18.50 17.66 3.12
C GLN A 116 17.52 16.50 3.07
N ILE A 117 18.06 15.29 2.96
CA ILE A 117 17.27 14.06 2.98
C ILE A 117 16.95 13.67 4.41
N MET A 118 15.70 13.31 4.63
CA MET A 118 15.24 12.70 5.87
C MET A 118 14.60 11.34 5.56
N LEU A 119 15.15 10.28 6.14
CA LEU A 119 14.52 8.96 6.10
C LEU A 119 13.31 8.94 7.03
N LEU A 120 12.18 8.41 6.55
CA LEU A 120 10.99 8.28 7.36
C LEU A 120 11.04 7.00 8.21
N PRO A 121 10.49 7.03 9.44
CA PRO A 121 10.44 5.86 10.30
C PRO A 121 9.39 4.88 9.79
N ILE A 122 9.79 3.98 8.89
CA ILE A 122 8.89 2.94 8.35
C ILE A 122 8.72 1.83 9.40
N LEU A 123 7.61 1.92 10.13
CA LEU A 123 7.19 0.87 11.06
C LEU A 123 6.57 -0.27 10.26
N LYS A 124 7.17 -1.46 10.38
CA LYS A 124 6.76 -2.68 9.68
C LYS A 124 5.53 -3.30 10.36
N PHE A 125 4.37 -2.66 10.24
CA PHE A 125 3.11 -3.27 10.64
C PHE A 125 2.62 -4.21 9.53
N SER A 126 2.73 -5.51 9.74
CA SER A 126 2.07 -6.48 8.87
C SER A 126 0.71 -6.82 9.45
N TYR A 127 -0.36 -6.56 8.69
CA TYR A 127 -1.71 -7.00 9.04
C TYR A 127 -1.74 -8.50 9.36
N TYR A 128 -0.83 -9.33 8.82
CA TYR A 128 -0.79 -10.77 9.06
C TYR A 128 -0.41 -11.17 10.48
N LYS A 129 0.34 -10.33 11.21
CA LYS A 129 0.59 -10.61 12.63
C LYS A 129 -0.67 -10.49 13.49
N ILE A 130 -1.66 -9.73 13.00
CA ILE A 130 -2.88 -9.37 13.73
C ILE A 130 -4.11 -10.10 13.15
N LEU A 131 -4.05 -10.48 11.87
CA LEU A 131 -5.09 -11.22 11.15
C LEU A 131 -4.89 -12.73 11.29
N THR A 132 -5.69 -13.33 12.16
CA THR A 132 -5.77 -14.79 12.29
C THR A 132 -6.33 -15.44 11.02
N GLU A 133 -6.08 -16.73 10.84
CA GLU A 133 -6.64 -17.52 9.72
C GLU A 133 -8.17 -17.39 9.62
N ARG A 134 -8.85 -17.29 10.76
CA ARG A 134 -10.31 -17.11 10.81
C ARG A 134 -10.74 -15.76 10.24
N LYS A 135 -10.06 -14.68 10.61
CA LYS A 135 -10.29 -13.34 10.06
C LYS A 135 -10.00 -13.30 8.56
N MET A 136 -8.92 -13.95 8.11
CA MET A 136 -8.59 -14.07 6.69
C MET A 136 -9.66 -14.84 5.91
N LYS A 137 -10.16 -15.96 6.45
CA LYS A 137 -11.26 -16.74 5.83
C LYS A 137 -12.52 -15.91 5.66
N ILE A 138 -12.86 -15.06 6.64
CA ILE A 138 -14.00 -14.13 6.56
C ILE A 138 -13.78 -13.13 5.42
N LEU A 139 -12.64 -12.44 5.38
CA LEU A 139 -12.35 -11.45 4.34
C LEU A 139 -12.35 -12.06 2.93
N GLN A 140 -11.76 -13.25 2.76
CA GLN A 140 -11.75 -13.99 1.50
C GLN A 140 -13.17 -14.37 1.05
N THR A 141 -14.03 -14.77 2.00
CA THR A 141 -15.43 -15.12 1.71
C THR A 141 -16.20 -13.90 1.22
N ILE A 142 -16.07 -12.74 1.89
CA ILE A 142 -16.71 -11.49 1.47
C ILE A 142 -16.18 -11.05 0.10
N HIS A 143 -14.86 -11.16 -0.12
CA HIS A 143 -14.24 -10.73 -1.39
C HIS A 143 -14.70 -11.53 -2.59
N ARG A 144 -14.66 -12.87 -2.48
CA ARG A 144 -14.98 -13.79 -3.58
C ARG A 144 -16.40 -13.58 -4.09
N GLU A 145 -17.30 -13.23 -3.19
CA GLU A 145 -18.72 -13.26 -3.49
C GLU A 145 -19.33 -11.91 -3.81
N GLN A 146 -18.51 -10.85 -4.00
CA GLN A 146 -18.76 -9.45 -4.46
C GLN A 146 -20.02 -8.72 -3.93
N ASP A 147 -21.17 -9.41 -3.88
CA ASP A 147 -22.46 -9.05 -3.31
C ASP A 147 -22.92 -9.97 -2.15
N CYS A 148 -22.16 -11.00 -1.73
CA CYS A 148 -22.48 -11.66 -0.45
C CYS A 148 -21.95 -10.83 0.70
N CYS A 149 -22.89 -10.40 1.52
CA CYS A 149 -23.37 -11.25 2.59
C CYS A 149 -24.29 -10.32 3.38
N SER A 150 -25.58 -10.45 3.10
CA SER A 150 -26.61 -9.52 3.58
C SER A 150 -26.77 -9.55 5.10
N SER A 151 -26.15 -10.53 5.76
CA SER A 151 -26.15 -10.66 7.21
C SER A 151 -25.00 -11.52 7.76
N LEU A 152 -24.79 -11.44 9.08
CA LEU A 152 -23.86 -12.27 9.84
C LEU A 152 -24.18 -13.77 9.72
N GLU A 153 -25.46 -14.14 9.59
CA GLU A 153 -25.90 -15.53 9.44
C GLU A 153 -25.43 -16.16 8.14
N GLU A 154 -25.38 -15.38 7.06
CA GLU A 154 -24.90 -15.85 5.76
C GLU A 154 -23.39 -16.13 5.80
N LEU A 155 -22.64 -15.23 6.43
CA LEU A 155 -21.20 -15.40 6.68
C LEU A 155 -20.91 -16.62 7.57
N SER A 156 -21.70 -16.80 8.63
CA SER A 156 -21.63 -17.96 9.53
C SER A 156 -21.74 -19.28 8.75
N LYS A 157 -22.75 -19.40 7.89
CA LYS A 157 -22.95 -20.59 7.05
C LYS A 157 -21.78 -20.83 6.08
N LYS A 158 -21.35 -19.80 5.36
CA LYS A 158 -20.31 -19.91 4.31
C LYS A 158 -18.92 -20.18 4.88
N THR A 159 -18.62 -19.63 6.05
CA THR A 159 -17.33 -19.85 6.72
C THR A 159 -17.32 -21.09 7.62
N SER A 160 -18.49 -21.71 7.86
CA SER A 160 -18.70 -22.80 8.82
C SER A 160 -18.31 -22.41 10.25
N MET A 161 -18.53 -21.13 10.61
CA MET A 161 -18.28 -20.60 11.96
C MET A 161 -19.61 -20.34 12.66
N SER A 162 -19.64 -20.42 13.99
CA SER A 162 -20.85 -20.04 14.74
C SER A 162 -21.12 -18.54 14.63
N LEU A 163 -22.38 -18.13 14.73
CA LEU A 163 -22.78 -16.72 14.69
C LEU A 163 -22.07 -15.86 15.75
N PRO A 164 -21.91 -16.31 17.02
CA PRO A 164 -21.13 -15.57 18.01
C PRO A 164 -19.66 -15.39 17.62
N LEU A 165 -19.06 -16.40 16.97
CA LEU A 165 -17.67 -16.34 16.54
C LEU A 165 -17.48 -15.37 15.37
N ILE A 166 -18.43 -15.31 14.43
CA ILE A 166 -18.44 -14.29 13.38
C ILE A 166 -18.58 -12.90 13.99
N SER A 167 -19.56 -12.70 14.89
CA SER A 167 -19.74 -11.41 15.55
C SER A 167 -18.47 -10.97 16.29
N TYR A 168 -17.80 -11.90 16.99
CA TYR A 168 -16.53 -11.65 17.64
C TYR A 168 -15.42 -11.23 16.66
N HIS A 169 -15.27 -11.90 15.53
CA HIS A 169 -14.24 -11.53 14.56
C HIS A 169 -14.54 -10.23 13.80
N ILE A 170 -15.82 -9.89 13.59
CA ILE A 170 -16.23 -8.63 12.96
C ILE A 170 -16.09 -7.46 13.94
N ASN A 171 -16.66 -7.57 15.13
CA ASN A 171 -16.78 -6.47 16.09
C ASN A 171 -15.65 -6.42 17.13
N GLY A 172 -14.96 -7.53 17.38
CA GLY A 172 -13.90 -7.62 18.38
C GLY A 172 -14.40 -7.70 19.81
N ASN A 173 -13.49 -7.46 20.75
CA ASN A 173 -13.76 -7.24 22.17
C ASN A 173 -12.67 -6.33 22.77
N PRO A 174 -12.76 -5.93 24.06
CA PRO A 174 -11.76 -5.03 24.66
C PRO A 174 -10.31 -5.54 24.68
N LYS A 175 -10.08 -6.84 24.43
CA LYS A 175 -8.75 -7.47 24.41
C LYS A 175 -8.26 -7.81 23.01
N SER A 176 -9.10 -7.69 21.99
CA SER A 176 -8.79 -8.10 20.62
C SER A 176 -9.65 -7.32 19.63
N GLU A 177 -9.00 -6.53 18.80
CA GLU A 177 -9.63 -5.76 17.74
C GLU A 177 -10.41 -6.65 16.76
N GLY A 178 -11.57 -6.17 16.33
CA GLY A 178 -12.39 -6.77 15.27
C GLY A 178 -12.00 -6.28 13.88
N LEU A 179 -12.44 -6.98 12.83
CA LEU A 179 -12.23 -6.56 11.44
C LEU A 179 -12.77 -5.14 11.15
N LYS A 180 -13.81 -4.71 11.87
CA LYS A 180 -14.39 -3.37 11.77
C LYS A 180 -13.44 -2.30 12.33
N GLU A 181 -12.90 -2.53 13.52
CA GLU A 181 -11.96 -1.63 14.19
C GLU A 181 -10.63 -1.55 13.43
N MET A 182 -10.20 -2.67 12.83
CA MET A 182 -9.07 -2.73 11.90
C MET A 182 -9.31 -1.97 10.58
N GLY A 183 -10.52 -1.45 10.35
CA GLY A 183 -10.88 -0.72 9.13
C GLY A 183 -10.93 -1.59 7.87
N LEU A 184 -11.05 -2.92 8.00
CA LEU A 184 -11.07 -3.86 6.86
C LEU A 184 -12.49 -4.18 6.40
N VAL A 185 -13.47 -4.07 7.28
CA VAL A 185 -14.89 -4.19 6.97
C VAL A 185 -15.70 -3.02 7.53
N GLU A 186 -16.81 -2.74 6.89
CA GLU A 186 -17.85 -1.84 7.37
C GLU A 186 -19.16 -2.61 7.56
N THR A 187 -19.98 -2.16 8.50
CA THR A 187 -21.28 -2.77 8.81
C THR A 187 -22.38 -1.72 8.65
N THR A 188 -23.45 -2.05 7.94
CA THR A 188 -24.60 -1.15 7.77
C THR A 188 -25.88 -1.88 8.16
N ASP A 189 -26.69 -1.28 9.02
CA ASP A 189 -27.99 -1.86 9.37
C ASP A 189 -29.03 -1.47 8.33
N LYS A 190 -29.58 -2.47 7.63
CA LYS A 190 -30.70 -2.30 6.70
C LYS A 190 -31.82 -3.24 7.06
N ARG A 191 -33.01 -2.69 7.36
CA ARG A 191 -34.24 -3.44 7.63
C ARG A 191 -34.07 -4.53 8.70
N GLY A 192 -33.32 -4.23 9.76
CA GLY A 192 -33.08 -5.17 10.87
C GLY A 192 -32.03 -6.25 10.61
N LYS A 193 -31.30 -6.18 9.49
CA LYS A 193 -30.14 -7.04 9.20
C LYS A 193 -28.87 -6.20 9.08
N THR A 194 -27.78 -6.69 9.67
CA THR A 194 -26.46 -6.06 9.59
C THR A 194 -25.74 -6.55 8.33
N GLU A 195 -25.75 -5.72 7.29
CA GLU A 195 -24.99 -5.93 6.06
C GLU A 195 -23.50 -5.68 6.32
N ILE A 196 -22.62 -6.51 5.76
CA ILE A 196 -21.16 -6.42 5.96
C ILE A 196 -20.48 -6.29 4.61
N ARG A 197 -19.58 -5.32 4.48
CA ARG A 197 -18.85 -5.04 3.24
C ARG A 197 -17.37 -4.85 3.52
N LEU A 198 -16.53 -5.18 2.55
CA LEU A 198 -15.12 -4.80 2.59
C LEU A 198 -15.00 -3.28 2.43
N THR A 199 -14.12 -2.67 3.22
CA THR A 199 -13.66 -1.31 2.94
C THR A 199 -12.73 -1.30 1.73
N THR A 200 -12.31 -0.11 1.27
CA THR A 200 -11.25 -0.01 0.25
C THR A 200 -9.96 -0.69 0.71
N LEU A 201 -9.57 -0.51 1.96
CA LEU A 201 -8.40 -1.17 2.55
C LEU A 201 -8.57 -2.70 2.57
N GLY A 202 -9.74 -3.20 2.98
CA GLY A 202 -10.06 -4.63 2.96
C GLY A 202 -9.97 -5.22 1.55
N ARG A 203 -10.47 -4.50 0.53
CA ARG A 203 -10.34 -4.91 -0.88
C ARG A 203 -8.89 -4.93 -1.36
N MET A 204 -8.10 -3.89 -1.06
CA MET A 204 -6.68 -3.83 -1.42
C MET A 204 -5.88 -4.99 -0.81
N LEU A 205 -6.18 -5.35 0.44
CA LEU A 205 -5.58 -6.49 1.11
C LEU A 205 -5.90 -7.79 0.37
N MET A 206 -7.16 -8.01 0.01
CA MET A 206 -7.61 -9.22 -0.71
C MET A 206 -7.06 -9.31 -2.13
N LYS A 207 -6.84 -8.17 -2.80
CA LYS A 207 -6.15 -8.11 -4.10
C LYS A 207 -4.63 -8.35 -3.98
N GLY A 208 -4.09 -8.43 -2.77
CA GLY A 208 -2.65 -8.64 -2.54
C GLY A 208 -1.80 -7.43 -2.86
N TYR A 209 -2.38 -6.21 -2.83
CA TYR A 209 -1.66 -4.94 -3.00
C TYR A 209 -0.95 -4.47 -1.73
N ILE A 210 -1.25 -5.11 -0.60
CA ILE A 210 -0.62 -4.88 0.69
C ILE A 210 0.17 -6.14 1.04
N THR A 211 1.46 -6.01 1.33
CA THR A 211 2.26 -7.20 1.65
C THR A 211 1.84 -7.88 2.93
N THR A 212 2.10 -9.17 2.88
CA THR A 212 1.45 -10.20 3.66
C THR A 212 2.41 -10.98 4.53
N GLU A 213 3.69 -10.83 4.24
CA GLU A 213 4.76 -11.63 4.81
C GLU A 213 5.61 -10.73 5.69
N GLU A 214 6.27 -11.31 6.69
CA GLU A 214 7.39 -10.63 7.32
C GLU A 214 8.45 -10.38 6.25
N PRO A 215 8.94 -9.13 6.09
CA PRO A 215 10.08 -8.91 5.22
C PRO A 215 11.26 -9.73 5.77
N LYS A 216 11.74 -10.69 4.98
CA LYS A 216 12.99 -11.40 5.27
C LYS A 216 14.07 -10.34 5.45
N ASP A 217 14.63 -10.28 6.66
CA ASP A 217 15.66 -9.31 6.98
C ASP A 217 16.86 -9.57 6.04
N PRO A 218 17.35 -8.58 5.26
CA PRO A 218 18.55 -8.78 4.45
C PRO A 218 19.84 -8.89 5.30
N LYS A 219 19.72 -9.04 6.63
CA LYS A 219 20.83 -9.16 7.59
C LYS A 219 20.71 -10.33 8.56
N SER A 220 20.28 -11.51 8.11
CA SER A 220 20.57 -12.77 8.84
C SER A 220 21.68 -13.62 8.19
N CYS A 221 22.44 -13.06 7.24
CA CYS A 221 23.73 -13.62 6.85
C CYS A 221 24.85 -12.96 7.68
N ASN A 222 25.39 -13.74 8.61
CA ASN A 222 26.65 -13.58 9.35
C ASN A 222 26.71 -12.50 10.44
N ALA A 223 26.39 -12.86 11.68
CA ALA A 223 27.39 -13.30 12.68
C ALA A 223 26.67 -14.01 13.84
#